data_AF-A7E4F7-F1
#
_entry.id   AF-A7E4F7-F1
#
_cell.length_a   1.000
_cell.length_b   1.000
_cell.length_c   1.000
_cell.angle_alpha   90.00
_cell.angle_beta   90.00
_cell.angle_gamma   90.00
#
_symmetry.space_group_name_H-M   'P 1'
#
loop_
_entity.id
_entity.type
_entity.pdbx_description
1 polymer ?
#
loop_
_entity_poly.entity_id
_entity_poly.type
_entity_poly.pdbx_seq_one_letter_code
_entity_poly.pdbx_strand_id
1 'polypeptide(L)'
;MATTIVETGTSKQELYLFSRRDEEEKDRLDLESNSIKVIREGHTLDPRIPKQNISRIADIATGTGTEPGGYLQWTDNSYRNGRKIIYPDDDDDPSWRSQVDMMFKYWGDEGFSLDTTGDVEKALQGLPVEDVHVTDHTDACFRRPEINDVVVEWQSRAKPLIIEMLSSRNGFNEGEAKMAAYELRKKILEKGKRAAIREEVFLS
;
A
#
# COMPACT_ATOMS: atom_id res chain seq x y z
N MET A 1 -5.14 36.99 41.34
CA MET A 1 -5.14 35.58 40.87
C MET A 1 -5.68 35.60 39.46
N ALA A 2 -4.82 35.36 38.47
CA ALA A 2 -5.19 35.38 37.05
C ALA A 2 -5.54 33.95 36.62
N THR A 3 -6.81 33.73 36.29
CA THR A 3 -7.30 32.46 35.74
C THR A 3 -6.81 32.36 34.29
N THR A 4 -5.87 31.45 34.05
CA THR A 4 -5.42 31.15 32.68
C THR A 4 -6.42 30.20 32.06
N ILE A 5 -7.21 30.69 31.11
CA ILE A 5 -8.05 29.86 30.26
C ILE A 5 -7.09 29.13 29.32
N VAL A 6 -6.99 27.80 29.48
CA VAL A 6 -6.30 26.96 28.51
C VAL A 6 -7.22 26.91 27.29
N GLU A 7 -6.91 27.70 26.27
CA GLU A 7 -7.48 27.51 24.95
C GLU A 7 -7.11 26.09 24.51
N THR A 8 -8.10 25.21 24.50
CA THR A 8 -8.00 23.92 23.83
C THR A 8 -7.84 24.24 22.35
N GLY A 9 -6.59 24.34 21.90
CA GLY A 9 -6.27 24.41 20.49
C GLY A 9 -7.09 23.36 19.77
N THR A 10 -7.82 23.78 18.74
CA THR A 10 -8.50 22.90 17.80
C THR A 10 -7.45 21.90 17.32
N SER A 11 -7.44 20.70 17.93
CA SER A 11 -6.64 19.63 17.41
C SER A 11 -7.11 19.46 15.98
N LYS A 12 -6.18 19.60 15.03
CA LYS A 12 -6.43 19.23 13.63
C LYS A 12 -7.06 17.85 13.72
N GLN A 13 -8.35 17.77 13.41
CA GLN A 13 -9.11 16.54 13.41
C GLN A 13 -8.28 15.58 12.57
N GLU A 14 -7.68 14.57 13.21
CA GLU A 14 -6.93 13.55 12.48
C GLU A 14 -7.91 13.00 11.47
N LEU A 15 -7.67 13.34 10.19
CA LEU A 15 -8.51 12.88 9.10
C LEU A 15 -8.19 11.40 8.97
N TYR A 16 -8.89 10.58 9.75
CA TYR A 16 -8.83 9.15 9.60
C TYR A 16 -9.33 8.85 8.19
N LEU A 17 -8.41 8.39 7.35
CA LEU A 17 -8.70 7.84 6.01
C LEU A 17 -9.83 6.79 6.07
N PHE A 18 -10.03 6.17 7.25
CA PHE A 18 -11.00 5.10 7.51
C PHE A 18 -12.17 5.52 8.41
N SER A 19 -12.50 6.81 8.48
CA SER A 19 -13.60 7.31 9.34
C SER A 19 -14.99 6.90 8.86
N ARG A 20 -15.12 6.43 7.59
CA ARG A 20 -16.36 5.91 7.01
C ARG A 20 -16.20 4.42 6.71
N ARG A 21 -16.99 3.60 7.39
CA ARG A 21 -17.15 2.16 7.10
C ARG A 21 -18.41 1.95 6.27
N ASP A 22 -18.48 2.62 5.12
CA ASP A 22 -19.57 2.45 4.16
C ASP A 22 -19.23 1.35 3.13
N GLU A 23 -20.19 1.01 2.26
CA GLU A 23 -19.99 -0.03 1.25
C GLU A 23 -18.87 0.31 0.26
N GLU A 24 -18.60 1.60 0.01
CA GLU A 24 -17.52 2.02 -0.88
C GLU A 24 -16.15 1.68 -0.27
N GLU A 25 -15.96 1.95 1.02
CA GLU A 25 -14.73 1.59 1.72
C GLU A 25 -14.56 0.07 1.83
N LYS A 26 -15.65 -0.66 2.08
CA LYS A 26 -15.63 -2.13 2.08
C LYS A 26 -15.22 -2.68 0.71
N ASP A 27 -15.83 -2.19 -0.37
CA ASP A 27 -15.49 -2.62 -1.74
C ASP A 27 -14.02 -2.35 -2.06
N ARG A 28 -13.47 -1.22 -1.59
CA ARG A 28 -12.05 -0.89 -1.74
C ARG A 28 -11.14 -1.88 -0.99
N LEU A 29 -11.48 -2.22 0.26
CA LEU A 29 -10.72 -3.18 1.07
C LEU A 29 -10.81 -4.60 0.51
N ASP A 30 -11.98 -5.01 0.02
CA ASP A 30 -12.16 -6.30 -0.64
C ASP A 30 -11.32 -6.37 -1.93
N LEU A 31 -11.24 -5.28 -2.69
CA LEU A 31 -10.40 -5.20 -3.88
C LEU A 31 -8.90 -5.31 -3.55
N GLU A 32 -8.45 -4.65 -2.47
CA GLU A 32 -7.07 -4.77 -1.98
C GLU A 32 -6.75 -6.21 -1.57
N SER A 33 -7.61 -6.83 -0.76
CA SER A 33 -7.48 -8.21 -0.31
C SER A 33 -7.45 -9.19 -1.49
N ASN A 34 -8.34 -9.01 -2.48
CA ASN A 34 -8.40 -9.85 -3.67
C ASN A 34 -7.17 -9.68 -4.56
N SER A 35 -6.66 -8.45 -4.70
CA SER A 35 -5.44 -8.17 -5.47
C SER A 35 -4.22 -8.87 -4.86
N ILE A 36 -4.07 -8.79 -3.54
CA ILE A 36 -3.01 -9.48 -2.81
C ILE A 36 -3.10 -11.00 -3.00
N LYS A 37 -4.31 -11.57 -2.92
CA LYS A 37 -4.51 -13.01 -3.18
C LYS A 37 -4.12 -13.39 -4.59
N VAL A 38 -4.49 -12.61 -5.61
CA VAL A 38 -4.15 -12.88 -7.02
C VAL A 38 -2.64 -12.82 -7.26
N ILE A 39 -1.97 -11.81 -6.68
CA ILE A 39 -0.50 -11.70 -6.69
C ILE A 39 0.14 -12.95 -6.07
N ARG A 40 -0.47 -13.48 -5.01
CA ARG A 40 -0.06 -14.71 -4.30
C ARG A 40 -0.67 -15.99 -4.87
N GLU A 41 -1.08 -16.00 -6.13
CA GLU A 41 -1.57 -17.21 -6.82
C GLU A 41 -2.79 -17.86 -6.13
N GLY A 42 -3.64 -17.03 -5.52
CA GLY A 42 -4.84 -17.46 -4.78
C GLY A 42 -4.56 -17.87 -3.34
N HIS A 43 -3.33 -17.74 -2.84
CA HIS A 43 -2.96 -18.14 -1.49
C HIS A 43 -3.14 -17.02 -0.46
N THR A 44 -4.03 -17.23 0.52
CA THR A 44 -4.17 -16.38 1.71
C THR A 44 -3.01 -16.58 2.71
N LEU A 45 -2.55 -17.82 2.84
CA LEU A 45 -1.40 -18.20 3.66
C LEU A 45 -0.31 -18.73 2.75
N ASP A 46 0.95 -18.43 3.09
CA ASP A 46 2.10 -18.89 2.35
C ASP A 46 2.05 -20.42 2.25
N PRO A 47 2.23 -21.01 1.05
CA PRO A 47 2.14 -22.46 0.87
C PRO A 47 3.07 -23.27 1.79
N ARG A 48 4.16 -22.66 2.29
CA ARG A 48 5.08 -23.29 3.24
C ARG A 48 4.48 -23.44 4.63
N ILE A 49 3.45 -22.67 4.98
CA ILE A 49 2.76 -22.82 6.27
C ILE A 49 1.87 -24.06 6.21
N PRO A 50 2.12 -25.09 7.02
CA PRO A 50 1.33 -26.32 7.02
C PRO A 50 -0.04 -26.06 7.64
N LYS A 51 -1.03 -25.78 6.80
CA LYS A 51 -2.40 -25.40 7.20
C LYS A 51 -3.05 -26.39 8.16
N GLN A 52 -2.74 -27.68 8.03
CA GLN A 52 -3.21 -28.75 8.92
C GLN A 52 -2.74 -28.60 10.38
N ASN A 53 -1.69 -27.82 10.63
CA ASN A 53 -1.15 -27.56 11.96
C ASN A 53 -1.74 -26.27 12.57
N ILE A 54 -2.54 -25.50 11.82
CA ILE A 54 -3.13 -24.25 12.31
C ILE A 54 -4.43 -24.58 13.05
N SER A 55 -4.40 -24.48 14.37
CA SER A 55 -5.58 -24.67 15.23
C SER A 55 -6.31 -23.36 15.53
N ARG A 56 -5.62 -22.21 15.44
CA ARG A 56 -6.12 -20.87 15.76
C ARG A 56 -5.43 -19.80 14.91
N ILE A 57 -6.12 -18.68 14.69
CA ILE A 57 -5.58 -17.47 14.06
C ILE A 57 -5.72 -16.34 15.07
N ALA A 58 -4.63 -15.62 15.33
CA ALA A 58 -4.62 -14.46 16.19
C ALA A 58 -4.39 -13.20 15.33
N ASP A 59 -5.10 -12.12 15.67
CA ASP A 59 -4.83 -10.81 15.11
C ASP A 59 -3.84 -10.06 16.03
N ILE A 60 -2.72 -9.64 15.45
CA ILE A 60 -1.60 -9.00 16.15
C ILE A 60 -2.03 -7.68 16.80
N ALA A 61 -3.09 -7.03 16.29
CA ALA A 61 -3.63 -5.81 16.90
C ALA A 61 -4.13 -6.00 18.35
N THR A 62 -4.40 -7.24 18.77
CA THR A 62 -4.98 -7.56 20.09
C THR A 62 -3.96 -7.92 21.17
N GLY A 63 -2.65 -7.86 20.87
CA GLY A 63 -1.59 -8.15 21.85
C GLY A 63 -1.51 -9.63 22.26
N THR A 64 -2.15 -10.51 21.50
CA THR A 64 -2.01 -11.97 21.70
C THR A 64 -0.76 -12.44 20.96
N GLY A 65 0.27 -12.80 21.75
CA GLY A 65 1.51 -13.35 21.20
C GLY A 65 1.29 -14.73 20.55
N THR A 66 2.23 -15.15 19.71
CA THR A 66 2.23 -16.50 19.13
C THR A 66 2.65 -17.53 20.18
N GLU A 67 1.92 -18.65 20.28
CA GLU A 67 2.34 -19.81 21.09
C GLU A 67 3.60 -20.45 20.49
N PRO A 68 4.43 -21.18 21.28
CA PRO A 68 5.56 -21.94 20.75
C PRO A 68 5.14 -22.87 19.61
N GLY A 69 5.86 -22.82 18.48
CA GLY A 69 5.52 -23.56 17.26
C GLY A 69 4.43 -22.91 16.41
N GLY A 70 3.95 -21.72 16.77
CA GLY A 70 3.03 -20.91 15.97
C GLY A 70 3.71 -20.25 14.78
N TYR A 71 2.90 -19.80 13.82
CA TYR A 71 3.37 -19.15 12.59
C TYR A 71 3.00 -17.66 12.60
N LEU A 72 3.92 -16.82 12.14
CA LEU A 72 3.71 -15.40 11.88
C LEU A 72 3.78 -15.17 10.37
N GLN A 73 2.72 -14.58 9.79
CA GLN A 73 2.74 -14.09 8.41
C GLN A 73 2.43 -12.61 8.40
N TRP A 74 3.27 -11.84 7.71
CA TRP A 74 3.09 -10.42 7.45
C TRP A 74 3.03 -10.20 5.93
N THR A 75 2.17 -9.31 5.47
CA THR A 75 2.15 -8.85 4.08
C THR A 75 2.03 -7.33 4.10
N ASP A 76 2.91 -6.67 3.37
CA ASP A 76 2.95 -5.21 3.30
C ASP A 76 3.27 -4.73 1.90
N ASN A 77 3.02 -3.45 1.67
CA ASN A 77 3.48 -2.74 0.49
C ASN A 77 4.93 -2.31 0.73
N SER A 78 5.85 -2.85 -0.07
CA SER A 78 7.22 -2.34 -0.10
C SER A 78 7.35 -1.23 -1.13
N TYR A 79 8.05 -0.18 -0.73
CA TYR A 79 8.37 0.97 -1.57
C TYR A 79 9.84 1.00 -1.98
N ARG A 80 10.56 -0.09 -1.72
CA ARG A 80 12.01 -0.22 -1.93
C ARG A 80 12.42 0.08 -3.37
N ASN A 81 11.54 -0.21 -4.33
CA ASN A 81 11.74 0.14 -5.73
C ASN A 81 10.70 1.15 -6.25
N GLY A 82 10.08 1.94 -5.36
CA GLY A 82 8.85 2.73 -5.53
C GLY A 82 8.71 3.62 -6.76
N ARG A 83 9.81 3.89 -7.47
CA ARG A 83 9.82 4.55 -8.79
C ARG A 83 9.77 3.59 -9.98
N LYS A 84 10.47 2.46 -9.93
CA LYS A 84 10.64 1.51 -11.05
C LYS A 84 9.52 0.47 -11.19
N ILE A 85 8.81 0.19 -10.10
CA ILE A 85 7.89 -0.96 -10.00
C ILE A 85 6.58 -0.72 -10.74
N ILE A 86 6.16 0.54 -10.79
CA ILE A 86 4.76 0.80 -11.10
C ILE A 86 4.65 1.19 -12.56
N TYR A 87 5.59 2.02 -13.00
CA TYR A 87 5.82 2.33 -14.39
C TYR A 87 7.33 2.59 -14.51
N PRO A 88 8.03 2.06 -15.52
CA PRO A 88 9.40 2.49 -15.79
C PRO A 88 9.40 4.02 -15.86
N ASP A 89 10.48 4.66 -15.39
CA ASP A 89 10.68 6.10 -15.44
C ASP A 89 10.51 6.56 -16.92
N ASP A 90 9.28 6.83 -17.35
CA ASP A 90 9.02 7.65 -18.52
C ASP A 90 9.38 9.05 -18.04
N ASP A 91 10.58 9.51 -18.38
CA ASP A 91 11.09 10.85 -18.07
C ASP A 91 10.18 11.99 -18.62
N ASP A 92 9.14 11.64 -19.39
CA ASP A 92 8.25 12.54 -20.10
C ASP A 92 7.08 13.13 -19.27
N ASP A 93 6.81 12.65 -18.04
CA ASP A 93 5.76 13.24 -17.16
C ASP A 93 6.28 13.68 -15.78
N PRO A 94 6.81 14.93 -15.67
CA PRO A 94 7.29 15.51 -14.43
C PRO A 94 6.23 15.59 -13.31
N SER A 95 4.95 15.71 -13.68
CA SER A 95 3.87 15.90 -12.71
C SER A 95 3.51 14.60 -11.99
N TRP A 96 3.61 13.45 -12.67
CA TRP A 96 3.52 12.13 -12.02
C TRP A 96 4.62 11.95 -10.97
N ARG A 97 5.86 12.26 -11.36
CA ARG A 97 7.02 12.15 -10.47
C ARG A 97 6.87 13.00 -9.22
N SER A 98 6.41 14.24 -9.37
CA SER A 98 6.16 15.13 -8.23
C SER A 98 5.11 14.58 -7.25
N GLN A 99 4.03 13.96 -7.74
CA GLN A 99 3.00 13.39 -6.87
C GLN A 99 3.49 12.16 -6.12
N VAL A 100 4.25 11.29 -6.80
CA VAL A 100 4.87 10.10 -6.20
C VAL A 100 5.93 10.48 -5.16
N ASP A 101 6.78 11.46 -5.47
CA ASP A 101 7.79 11.96 -4.54
C ASP A 101 7.16 12.62 -3.31
N MET A 102 6.03 13.30 -3.45
CA MET A 102 5.27 13.84 -2.32
C MET A 102 4.78 12.74 -1.38
N MET A 103 4.26 11.62 -1.91
CA MET A 103 3.85 10.48 -1.07
C MET A 103 5.04 9.86 -0.32
N PHE A 104 6.14 9.58 -1.01
CA PHE A 104 7.32 8.99 -0.38
C PHE A 104 7.96 9.88 0.67
N LYS A 105 8.04 11.19 0.38
CA LYS A 105 8.53 12.17 1.33
C LYS A 105 7.66 12.18 2.59
N TYR A 106 6.35 12.22 2.44
CA TYR A 106 5.43 12.21 3.57
C TYR A 106 5.61 10.95 4.44
N TRP A 107 5.64 9.76 3.83
CA TRP A 107 5.85 8.52 4.57
C TRP A 107 7.19 8.50 5.32
N GLY A 108 8.27 8.93 4.69
CA GLY A 108 9.57 9.04 5.36
C GLY A 108 9.57 10.06 6.50
N ASP A 109 8.94 11.23 6.32
CA ASP A 109 8.86 12.27 7.36
C ASP A 109 8.03 11.81 8.58
N GLU A 110 7.03 10.95 8.38
CA GLU A 110 6.20 10.35 9.43
C GLU A 110 6.84 9.09 10.05
N GLY A 111 8.04 8.72 9.60
CA GLY A 111 8.78 7.57 10.13
C GLY A 111 8.34 6.20 9.61
N PHE A 112 7.52 6.14 8.55
CA PHE A 112 7.24 4.89 7.87
C PHE A 112 8.48 4.38 7.13
N SER A 113 8.65 3.05 7.14
CA SER A 113 9.71 2.43 6.34
C SER A 113 9.38 2.46 4.85
N LEU A 114 10.40 2.73 4.04
CA LEU A 114 10.32 2.56 2.58
C LEU A 114 10.68 1.14 2.14
N ASP A 115 11.32 0.35 3.01
CA ASP A 115 11.65 -1.07 2.79
C ASP A 115 11.10 -1.91 3.94
N THR A 116 9.79 -1.82 4.17
CA THR A 116 9.11 -2.51 5.27
C THR A 116 9.46 -3.98 5.32
N THR A 117 9.54 -4.64 4.16
CA THR A 117 9.89 -6.06 4.07
C THR A 117 11.32 -6.33 4.56
N GLY A 118 12.30 -5.54 4.12
CA GLY A 118 13.69 -5.69 4.56
C GLY A 118 13.88 -5.34 6.04
N ASP A 119 13.14 -4.36 6.56
CA ASP A 119 13.22 -3.97 7.96
C ASP A 119 12.55 -5.01 8.87
N VAL A 120 11.41 -5.58 8.47
CA VAL A 120 10.77 -6.69 9.18
C VAL A 120 11.68 -7.91 9.19
N GLU A 121 12.30 -8.26 8.06
CA GLU A 121 13.26 -9.39 7.99
C GLU A 121 14.39 -9.23 9.01
N LYS A 122 15.03 -8.05 9.04
CA LYS A 122 16.09 -7.75 10.01
C LYS A 122 15.60 -7.79 11.45
N ALA A 123 14.39 -7.28 11.71
CA ALA A 123 13.80 -7.32 13.04
C ALA A 123 13.57 -8.78 13.49
N LEU A 124 13.07 -9.64 12.60
CA LEU A 124 12.84 -11.05 12.88
C LEU A 124 14.14 -11.81 13.15
N GLN A 125 15.26 -11.48 12.48
CA GLN A 125 16.57 -12.09 12.76
C GLN A 125 17.06 -11.86 14.20
N GLY A 126 16.57 -10.81 14.89
CA GLY A 126 16.88 -10.53 16.29
C GLY A 126 16.01 -11.26 17.30
N LEU A 127 15.02 -12.03 16.85
CA LEU A 127 14.05 -12.74 17.68
C LEU A 127 14.30 -14.25 17.65
N PRO A 128 13.82 -15.01 18.65
CA PRO A 128 13.92 -16.48 18.66
C PRO A 128 12.87 -17.10 17.71
N VAL A 129 12.87 -16.68 16.46
CA VAL A 129 12.04 -17.23 15.38
C VAL A 129 12.91 -18.07 14.45
N GLU A 130 12.36 -19.19 14.02
CA GLU A 130 12.99 -20.12 13.09
C GLU A 130 12.34 -19.97 11.70
N ASP A 131 13.02 -20.45 10.65
CA ASP A 131 12.48 -20.50 9.27
C ASP A 131 11.94 -19.15 8.74
N VAL A 132 12.65 -18.05 9.02
CA VAL A 132 12.31 -16.72 8.51
C VAL A 132 12.45 -16.69 7.00
N HIS A 133 11.38 -16.30 6.33
CA HIS A 133 11.33 -16.19 4.88
C HIS A 133 10.67 -14.90 4.42
N VAL A 134 11.27 -14.30 3.39
CA VAL A 134 10.72 -13.16 2.68
C VAL A 134 10.44 -13.57 1.24
N THR A 135 9.24 -13.24 0.77
CA THR A 135 8.88 -13.36 -0.65
C THR A 135 8.57 -11.98 -1.18
N ASP A 136 9.33 -11.54 -2.19
CA ASP A 136 9.12 -10.26 -2.85
C ASP A 136 8.25 -10.44 -4.11
N HIS A 137 7.04 -9.86 -4.05
CA HIS A 137 6.07 -9.86 -5.14
C HIS A 137 5.97 -8.51 -5.86
N THR A 138 6.93 -7.62 -5.59
CA THR A 138 6.86 -6.23 -6.04
C THR A 138 6.73 -6.10 -7.56
N ASP A 139 7.47 -6.89 -8.34
CA ASP A 139 7.45 -6.92 -9.81
C ASP A 139 6.45 -7.93 -10.41
N ALA A 140 5.54 -8.48 -9.59
CA ALA A 140 4.63 -9.54 -10.04
C ALA A 140 3.77 -9.10 -11.24
N CYS A 141 3.29 -7.86 -11.28
CA CYS A 141 2.50 -7.37 -12.42
C CYS A 141 3.28 -7.26 -13.74
N PHE A 142 4.61 -7.11 -13.69
CA PHE A 142 5.44 -7.14 -14.90
C PHE A 142 5.76 -8.56 -15.34
N ARG A 143 5.95 -9.49 -14.39
CA ARG A 143 6.23 -10.89 -14.70
C ARG A 143 4.98 -11.68 -15.09
N ARG A 144 3.81 -11.20 -14.66
CA ARG A 144 2.50 -11.80 -14.85
C ARG A 144 1.52 -10.73 -15.38
N PRO A 145 1.56 -10.44 -16.68
CA PRO A 145 0.72 -9.41 -17.28
C PRO A 145 -0.78 -9.68 -17.09
N GLU A 146 -1.18 -10.93 -16.95
CA GLU A 146 -2.57 -11.34 -16.74
C GLU A 146 -3.17 -10.83 -15.42
N ILE A 147 -2.32 -10.44 -14.44
CA ILE A 147 -2.79 -9.83 -13.18
C ILE A 147 -2.67 -8.30 -13.16
N ASN A 148 -2.13 -7.69 -14.22
CA ASN A 148 -1.88 -6.26 -14.27
C ASN A 148 -3.17 -5.45 -14.11
N ASP A 149 -4.27 -5.85 -14.76
CA ASP A 149 -5.56 -5.14 -14.66
C ASP A 149 -6.08 -5.07 -13.22
N VAL A 150 -5.92 -6.17 -12.47
CA VAL A 150 -6.34 -6.24 -11.06
C VAL A 150 -5.51 -5.27 -10.21
N VAL A 151 -4.19 -5.23 -10.43
CA VAL A 151 -3.27 -4.33 -9.72
C VAL A 151 -3.52 -2.87 -10.07
N VAL A 152 -3.74 -2.56 -11.35
CA VAL A 152 -4.07 -1.21 -11.85
C VAL A 152 -5.38 -0.73 -11.24
N GLU A 153 -6.41 -1.57 -11.24
CA GLU A 153 -7.73 -1.23 -10.69
C GLU A 153 -7.63 -0.90 -9.20
N TRP A 154 -6.96 -1.76 -8.42
CA TRP A 154 -6.72 -1.51 -6.99
C TRP A 154 -5.97 -0.19 -6.75
N GLN A 155 -4.86 0.03 -7.45
CA GLN A 155 -4.08 1.26 -7.27
C GLN A 155 -4.87 2.52 -7.68
N SER A 156 -5.71 2.42 -8.71
CA SER A 156 -6.55 3.53 -9.19
C SER A 156 -7.61 3.96 -8.17
N ARG A 157 -7.93 3.10 -7.19
CA ARG A 157 -8.86 3.41 -6.09
C ARG A 157 -8.15 3.81 -4.80
N ALA A 158 -7.03 3.16 -4.47
CA ALA A 158 -6.33 3.39 -3.22
C ALA A 158 -5.47 4.67 -3.22
N LYS A 159 -4.65 4.88 -4.26
CA LYS A 159 -3.67 5.98 -4.28
C LYS A 159 -4.28 7.39 -4.37
N PRO A 160 -5.37 7.62 -5.11
CA PRO A 160 -6.00 8.94 -5.15
C PRO A 160 -6.43 9.45 -3.78
N LEU A 161 -6.91 8.57 -2.89
CA LEU A 161 -7.29 8.95 -1.52
C LEU A 161 -6.09 9.50 -0.73
N ILE A 162 -4.93 8.88 -0.91
CA ILE A 162 -3.67 9.33 -0.29
C ILE A 162 -3.27 10.69 -0.86
N ILE A 163 -3.31 10.86 -2.19
CA ILE A 163 -2.98 12.14 -2.83
C ILE A 163 -3.95 13.25 -2.42
N GLU A 164 -5.26 13.00 -2.34
CA GLU A 164 -6.25 13.98 -1.89
C GLU A 164 -5.93 14.44 -0.45
N MET A 165 -5.68 13.47 0.44
CA MET A 165 -5.32 13.75 1.83
C MET A 165 -4.03 14.57 1.92
N LEU A 166 -2.98 14.17 1.21
CA LEU A 166 -1.68 14.85 1.24
C LEU A 166 -1.75 16.26 0.63
N SER A 167 -2.48 16.43 -0.47
CA SER A 167 -2.67 17.73 -1.10
C SER A 167 -3.37 18.69 -0.13
N SER A 168 -4.44 18.22 0.53
CA SER A 168 -5.16 18.99 1.55
C SER A 168 -4.25 19.40 2.71
N ARG A 169 -3.36 18.50 3.17
CA ARG A 169 -2.37 18.79 4.23
C ARG A 169 -1.33 19.82 3.80
N ASN A 170 -1.00 19.85 2.51
CA ASN A 170 -0.06 20.78 1.90
C ASN A 170 -0.70 22.10 1.46
N GLY A 171 -1.91 22.41 1.94
CA GLY A 171 -2.55 23.71 1.77
C GLY A 171 -3.41 23.86 0.53
N PHE A 172 -3.66 22.77 -0.21
CA PHE A 172 -4.61 22.78 -1.32
C PHE A 172 -6.03 22.90 -0.76
N ASN A 173 -6.89 23.65 -1.44
CA ASN A 173 -8.31 23.63 -1.12
C ASN A 173 -8.95 22.30 -1.57
N GLU A 174 -10.17 22.03 -1.11
CA GLU A 174 -10.88 20.78 -1.39
C GLU A 174 -10.99 20.46 -2.90
N GLY A 175 -11.26 21.46 -3.72
CA GLY A 175 -11.37 21.29 -5.18
C GLY A 175 -10.04 20.95 -5.83
N GLU A 176 -8.97 21.61 -5.41
CA GLU A 176 -7.60 21.34 -5.90
C GLU A 176 -7.12 19.95 -5.49
N ALA A 177 -7.38 19.54 -4.24
CA ALA A 177 -7.01 18.22 -3.74
C ALA A 177 -7.75 17.10 -4.49
N LYS A 178 -9.05 17.26 -4.71
CA LYS A 178 -9.87 16.32 -5.50
C LYS A 178 -9.40 16.25 -6.96
N MET A 179 -9.02 17.39 -7.54
CA MET A 179 -8.49 17.43 -8.91
C MET A 179 -7.16 16.68 -9.01
N ALA A 180 -6.25 16.87 -8.05
CA ALA A 180 -4.98 16.15 -8.00
C ALA A 180 -5.19 14.62 -7.91
N ALA A 181 -6.13 14.18 -7.08
CA ALA A 181 -6.50 12.78 -6.95
C ALA A 181 -7.13 12.21 -8.24
N TYR A 182 -8.01 12.96 -8.89
CA TYR A 182 -8.62 12.59 -10.17
C TYR A 182 -7.56 12.42 -11.27
N GLU A 183 -6.64 13.37 -11.41
CA GLU A 183 -5.56 13.30 -12.40
C GLU A 183 -4.62 12.12 -12.14
N LEU A 184 -4.28 11.83 -10.89
CA LEU A 184 -3.51 10.63 -10.53
C LEU A 184 -4.24 9.36 -10.99
N ARG A 185 -5.54 9.23 -10.66
CA ARG A 185 -6.34 8.07 -11.03
C ARG A 185 -6.34 7.84 -12.54
N LYS A 186 -6.59 8.91 -13.30
CA LYS A 186 -6.60 8.88 -14.76
C LYS A 186 -5.26 8.38 -15.31
N LYS A 187 -4.14 8.88 -14.78
CA LYS A 187 -2.80 8.46 -15.18
C LYS A 187 -2.49 6.99 -14.88
N ILE A 188 -2.91 6.50 -13.72
CA ILE A 188 -2.76 5.07 -13.35
C ILE A 188 -3.48 4.21 -14.40
N LEU A 189 -4.73 4.54 -14.73
CA LEU A 189 -5.52 3.81 -15.72
C LEU A 189 -4.91 3.90 -17.13
N GLU A 190 -4.44 5.07 -17.54
CA GLU A 190 -3.81 5.27 -18.85
C GLU A 190 -2.50 4.48 -18.99
N LYS A 191 -1.63 4.55 -17.98
CA LYS A 191 -0.35 3.83 -18.01
C LYS A 191 -0.54 2.32 -17.88
N GLY A 192 -1.50 1.86 -17.07
CA GLY A 192 -1.89 0.45 -17.00
C GLY A 192 -2.29 -0.11 -18.37
N LYS A 193 -3.09 0.62 -19.13
CA LYS A 193 -3.47 0.26 -20.52
C LYS A 193 -2.27 0.22 -21.47
N ARG A 194 -1.35 1.19 -21.39
CA ARG A 194 -0.15 1.23 -22.25
C ARG A 194 0.80 0.08 -21.97
N ALA A 195 0.91 -0.36 -20.72
CA ALA A 195 1.72 -1.52 -20.34
C ALA A 195 1.20 -2.79 -21.04
N ALA A 196 -0.12 -3.00 -21.06
CA ALA A 196 -0.74 -4.12 -21.77
C ALA A 196 -0.48 -4.09 -23.29
N ILE A 197 -0.54 -2.90 -23.92
CA ILE A 197 -0.32 -2.75 -25.38
C ILE A 197 1.13 -3.02 -25.79
N ARG A 198 2.12 -2.61 -24.97
CA ARG A 198 3.54 -2.81 -25.31
C ARG A 198 3.89 -4.30 -25.47
N GLU A 199 3.23 -5.20 -24.74
CA GLU A 199 3.52 -6.64 -24.83
C GLU A 199 2.87 -7.36 -26.01
N GLU A 200 1.69 -6.95 -26.48
CA GLU A 200 1.10 -7.50 -27.71
C GLU A 200 2.02 -7.31 -28.93
N VAL A 201 2.81 -6.23 -28.93
CA VAL A 201 3.79 -5.92 -29.97
C VAL A 201 5.10 -6.72 -29.83
N PHE A 202 5.44 -7.21 -28.62
CA PHE A 202 6.65 -8.03 -28.41
C PHE A 202 6.39 -9.54 -28.54
N LEU A 203 5.12 -9.97 -28.53
CA LEU A 203 4.70 -11.36 -28.69
C LEU A 203 4.09 -11.65 -30.08
N SER A 204 4.07 -10.68 -30.99
CA SER A 204 3.68 -10.83 -32.42
C SER A 204 4.88 -10.80 -33.36
#